data_AF-A0A3M2UTJ1-F1
#
_entry.id   AF-A0A3M2UTJ1-F1
#
_cell.length_a   1.000
_cell.length_b   1.000
_cell.length_c   1.000
_cell.angle_alpha   90.00
_cell.angle_beta   90.00
_cell.angle_gamma   90.00
#
_symmetry.space_group_name_H-M   'P 1'
#
loop_
_entity.id
_entity.type
_entity.pdbx_description
1 polymer ?
#
loop_
_entity_poly.entity_id
_entity_poly.type
_entity_poly.pdbx_seq_one_letter_code
_entity_poly.pdbx_strand_id
1 'polypeptide(L)'
;SPAGGKGTAMGVYSTSQFLGSAAGGILGGWLFQHGGLDVVFLGGAAMAAVWLAFAVTMREPPYVTSLRLPLSPQAQREAGLAERLMSVAGVTDAVVVAEEAAIYIKLDTKLLDRASLEKLVNPASEACEA
;
A
#
# COMPACT_ATOMS: atom_id res chain seq x y z
N SER A 1 3.40 -5.81 -0.62
CA SER A 1 4.82 -6.19 -0.63
C SER A 1 5.37 -6.06 0.79
N PRO A 2 6.13 -7.04 1.32
CA PRO A 2 6.71 -6.99 2.67
C PRO A 2 7.64 -5.78 2.83
N ALA A 3 7.89 -5.33 4.06
CA ALA A 3 8.84 -4.26 4.33
C ALA A 3 10.24 -4.66 3.79
N GLY A 4 10.70 -4.00 2.71
CA GLY A 4 11.95 -4.30 1.99
C GLY A 4 11.76 -4.74 0.52
N GLY A 5 10.60 -5.25 0.13
CA GLY A 5 10.36 -5.79 -1.23
C GLY A 5 9.79 -4.79 -2.25
N LYS A 6 9.72 -3.49 -1.91
CA LYS A 6 9.09 -2.48 -2.78
C LYS A 6 9.89 -2.25 -4.07
N GLY A 7 11.21 -2.20 -3.98
CA GLY A 7 12.10 -2.00 -5.12
C GLY A 7 12.04 -3.15 -6.13
N THR A 8 12.14 -4.40 -5.66
CA THR A 8 12.04 -5.59 -6.53
C THR A 8 10.65 -5.71 -7.17
N ALA A 9 9.57 -5.45 -6.42
CA ALA A 9 8.23 -5.46 -6.98
C ALA A 9 8.04 -4.40 -8.06
N MET A 10 8.54 -3.18 -7.83
CA MET A 10 8.56 -2.12 -8.84
C MET A 10 9.43 -2.49 -10.06
N GLY A 11 10.56 -3.15 -9.84
CA GLY A 11 11.45 -3.61 -10.91
C GLY A 11 10.78 -4.64 -11.81
N VAL A 12 10.20 -5.70 -11.23
CA VAL A 12 9.46 -6.74 -11.98
C VAL A 12 8.30 -6.11 -12.76
N TYR A 13 7.57 -5.17 -12.14
CA TYR A 13 6.51 -4.44 -12.82
C TYR A 13 7.02 -3.67 -14.04
N SER A 14 8.11 -2.90 -13.87
CA SER A 14 8.73 -2.12 -14.95
C SER A 14 9.22 -3.01 -16.09
N THR A 15 9.96 -4.08 -15.80
CA THR A 15 10.42 -5.03 -16.83
C THR A 15 9.24 -5.67 -17.56
N SER A 16 8.17 -6.03 -16.85
CA SER A 16 6.96 -6.59 -17.45
C SER A 16 6.23 -5.56 -18.34
N GLN A 17 6.20 -4.28 -17.94
CA GLN A 17 5.65 -3.21 -18.78
C GLN A 17 6.42 -3.05 -20.09
N PHE A 18 7.75 -3.00 -20.02
CA PHE A 18 8.58 -2.87 -21.22
C PHE A 18 8.48 -4.10 -22.14
N LEU A 19 8.45 -5.29 -21.55
CA LEU A 19 8.26 -6.52 -22.33
C LEU A 19 6.88 -6.53 -22.99
N GLY A 20 5.84 -6.14 -22.26
CA GLY A 20 4.47 -6.05 -22.75
C GLY A 20 4.32 -5.00 -23.87
N SER A 21 4.92 -3.83 -23.74
CA SER A 21 4.86 -2.79 -24.78
C SER A 21 5.60 -3.20 -26.05
N ALA A 22 6.78 -3.83 -25.92
CA ALA A 22 7.53 -4.35 -27.05
C ALA A 22 6.76 -5.48 -27.77
N ALA A 23 6.29 -6.49 -27.03
CA ALA A 23 5.53 -7.61 -27.57
C ALA A 23 4.20 -7.15 -28.19
N GLY A 24 3.50 -6.24 -27.53
CA GLY A 24 2.25 -5.66 -28.02
C GLY A 24 2.44 -4.86 -29.31
N GLY A 25 3.54 -4.11 -29.43
CA GLY A 25 3.90 -3.42 -30.68
C GLY A 25 4.16 -4.37 -31.84
N ILE A 26 4.94 -5.43 -31.61
CA ILE A 26 5.24 -6.46 -32.63
C ILE A 26 3.95 -7.18 -33.06
N LEU A 27 3.16 -7.64 -32.09
CA LEU A 27 1.91 -8.36 -32.35
C LEU A 27 0.87 -7.47 -33.03
N GLY A 28 0.72 -6.22 -32.59
CA GLY A 28 -0.15 -5.23 -33.22
C GLY A 28 0.26 -4.92 -34.66
N GLY A 29 1.56 -4.77 -34.94
CA GLY A 29 2.08 -4.62 -36.29
C GLY A 29 1.81 -5.84 -37.17
N TRP A 30 1.96 -7.06 -36.64
CA TRP A 30 1.65 -8.30 -37.35
C TRP A 30 0.16 -8.43 -37.69
N LEU A 31 -0.73 -8.13 -36.72
CA LEU A 31 -2.19 -8.08 -36.94
C LEU A 31 -2.56 -7.05 -38.03
N PHE A 32 -1.94 -5.88 -37.98
CA PHE A 32 -2.18 -4.82 -38.96
C PHE A 32 -1.85 -5.25 -40.39
N GLN A 33 -0.77 -6.00 -40.59
CA GLN A 33 -0.38 -6.49 -41.93
C GLN A 33 -1.36 -7.52 -42.49
N HIS A 34 -2.03 -8.31 -41.65
CA HIS A 34 -2.91 -9.39 -42.09
C HIS A 34 -4.39 -8.98 -42.23
N GLY A 35 -4.81 -7.89 -41.58
CA GLY A 35 -6.21 -7.47 -41.60
C GLY A 35 -6.47 -6.00 -41.26
N GLY A 36 -5.45 -5.15 -41.37
CA GLY A 36 -5.58 -3.70 -41.18
C GLY A 36 -5.96 -3.31 -39.74
N LEU A 37 -6.59 -2.15 -39.60
CA LEU A 37 -6.94 -1.58 -38.29
C LEU A 37 -8.01 -2.39 -37.56
N ASP A 38 -8.99 -2.95 -38.29
CA ASP A 38 -10.14 -3.64 -37.69
C ASP A 38 -9.70 -4.85 -36.87
N VAL A 39 -8.76 -5.65 -37.40
CA VAL A 39 -8.21 -6.82 -36.71
C VAL A 39 -7.36 -6.41 -35.50
N VAL A 40 -6.64 -5.28 -35.56
CA VAL A 40 -5.89 -4.75 -34.42
C VAL A 40 -6.83 -4.34 -33.29
N PHE A 41 -7.91 -3.62 -33.59
CA PHE A 41 -8.90 -3.25 -32.58
C PHE A 41 -9.63 -4.45 -31.99
N LEU A 42 -10.01 -5.42 -32.83
CA LEU A 42 -10.65 -6.66 -32.35
C LEU A 42 -9.71 -7.47 -31.45
N GLY A 43 -8.43 -7.59 -31.83
CA GLY A 43 -7.41 -8.24 -31.02
C GLY A 43 -7.15 -7.52 -29.69
N GLY A 44 -7.12 -6.19 -29.71
CA GLY A 44 -7.03 -5.37 -28.51
C GLY A 44 -8.24 -5.55 -27.57
N ALA A 45 -9.45 -5.56 -28.13
CA ALA A 45 -10.68 -5.80 -27.37
C ALA A 45 -10.70 -7.20 -26.74
N ALA A 46 -10.29 -8.24 -27.49
CA ALA A 46 -10.17 -9.59 -26.96
C ALA A 46 -9.15 -9.67 -25.80
N MET A 47 -7.99 -9.03 -25.95
CA MET A 47 -6.98 -8.98 -24.89
C MET A 47 -7.46 -8.20 -23.66
N ALA A 48 -8.18 -7.11 -23.85
CA ALA A 48 -8.81 -6.36 -22.76
C ALA A 48 -9.89 -7.20 -22.03
N ALA A 49 -10.68 -7.98 -22.76
CA ALA A 49 -11.67 -8.89 -22.16
C ALA A 49 -11.01 -10.00 -21.32
N VAL A 50 -9.90 -10.58 -21.80
CA VAL A 50 -9.10 -11.54 -21.03
C VAL A 50 -8.56 -10.88 -19.76
N TRP A 51 -8.00 -9.67 -19.87
CA TRP A 51 -7.51 -8.92 -18.71
C TRP A 51 -8.63 -8.62 -17.69
N LEU A 52 -9.82 -8.23 -18.17
CA LEU A 52 -10.98 -7.96 -17.33
C LEU A 52 -11.43 -9.22 -16.56
N ALA A 53 -11.41 -10.40 -17.21
CA ALA A 53 -11.73 -11.66 -16.55
C ALA A 53 -10.78 -11.93 -15.37
N PHE A 54 -9.49 -11.64 -15.51
CA PHE A 54 -8.54 -11.73 -14.39
C PHE A 54 -8.78 -10.64 -13.34
N ALA A 55 -9.00 -9.39 -13.75
CA ALA A 55 -9.17 -8.25 -12.84
C ALA A 55 -10.38 -8.44 -11.91
N VAL A 56 -11.50 -8.95 -12.42
CA VAL A 56 -12.72 -9.23 -11.63
C VAL A 56 -12.48 -10.28 -10.53
N THR A 57 -11.49 -11.16 -10.69
CA THR A 57 -11.13 -12.17 -9.68
C THR A 57 -10.17 -11.66 -8.60
N MET A 58 -9.66 -10.43 -8.72
CA MET A 58 -8.72 -9.87 -7.75
C MET A 58 -9.43 -9.45 -6.46
N ARG A 59 -8.83 -9.81 -5.33
CA ARG A 59 -9.33 -9.48 -3.98
C ARG A 59 -8.87 -8.08 -3.57
N GLU A 60 -9.76 -7.31 -2.94
CA GLU A 60 -9.44 -5.96 -2.47
C GLU A 60 -8.24 -5.96 -1.50
N PRO A 61 -7.26 -5.06 -1.71
CA PRO A 61 -6.12 -4.93 -0.81
C PRO A 61 -6.57 -4.42 0.57
N PRO A 62 -5.91 -4.86 1.67
CA PRO A 62 -6.24 -4.40 3.01
C PRO A 62 -5.97 -2.89 3.14
N TYR A 63 -6.95 -2.17 3.68
CA TYR A 63 -6.91 -0.71 3.91
C TYR A 63 -6.05 -0.38 5.13
N VAL A 64 -4.74 -0.56 4.99
CA VAL A 64 -3.79 -0.16 6.03
C VAL A 64 -3.43 1.32 5.85
N THR A 65 -3.85 2.16 6.78
CA THR A 65 -3.48 3.58 6.80
C THR A 65 -2.21 3.73 7.64
N SER A 66 -1.19 4.36 7.06
CA SER A 66 0.02 4.72 7.80
C SER A 66 -0.20 6.09 8.44
N LEU A 67 -0.32 6.14 9.75
CA LEU A 67 -0.46 7.37 10.52
C LEU A 67 0.88 7.72 11.20
N ARG A 68 1.26 8.99 11.14
CA ARG A 68 2.37 9.55 11.91
C ARG A 68 1.79 10.30 13.10
N LEU A 69 2.14 9.89 14.31
CA LEU A 69 1.73 10.56 15.53
C LEU A 69 2.96 11.14 16.26
N PRO A 70 2.91 12.42 16.67
CA PRO A 70 3.98 12.99 17.49
C PRO A 70 4.00 12.32 18.86
N LEU A 71 5.19 12.07 19.38
CA LEU A 71 5.41 11.53 20.72
C LEU A 71 5.66 12.66 21.70
N SER A 72 5.03 12.59 22.87
CA SER A 72 5.42 13.45 23.99
C SER A 72 6.80 13.04 24.53
N PRO A 73 7.56 13.96 25.17
CA PRO A 73 8.88 13.63 25.74
C PRO A 73 8.86 12.50 26.79
N GLN A 74 7.68 12.18 27.34
CA GLN A 74 7.47 11.05 28.25
C GLN A 74 7.32 9.74 27.45
N ALA A 75 6.47 9.74 26.42
CA ALA A 75 6.27 8.59 25.54
C ALA A 75 7.54 8.22 24.73
N GLN A 76 8.36 9.20 24.35
CA GLN A 76 9.63 8.95 23.66
C GLN A 76 10.66 8.21 24.54
N ARG A 77 10.59 8.39 25.86
CA ARG A 77 11.49 7.73 26.84
C ARG A 77 10.99 6.37 27.29
N GLU A 78 9.79 5.97 26.86
CA GLU A 78 9.20 4.68 27.22
C GLU A 78 9.80 3.55 26.37
N ALA A 79 10.74 2.81 26.96
CA ALA A 79 11.28 1.60 26.36
C ALA A 79 10.18 0.52 26.31
N GLY A 80 9.61 0.29 25.12
CA GLY A 80 8.55 -0.71 24.90
C GLY A 80 7.24 -0.16 24.32
N LEU A 81 7.16 1.14 24.04
CA LEU A 81 5.95 1.76 23.45
C LEU A 81 5.52 1.09 22.14
N ALA A 82 6.46 0.76 21.26
CA ALA A 82 6.17 0.07 19.99
C ALA A 82 5.59 -1.33 20.21
N GLU A 83 6.12 -2.08 21.17
CA GLU A 83 5.69 -3.45 21.50
C GLU A 83 4.29 -3.45 22.13
N ARG A 84 4.00 -2.49 23.00
CA ARG A 84 2.64 -2.28 23.53
C ARG A 84 1.66 -1.94 22.42
N LEU A 85 2.01 -1.06 21.49
CA LEU A 85 1.11 -0.68 20.40
C LEU A 85 0.90 -1.82 19.40
N MET A 86 1.91 -2.67 19.16
CA MET A 86 1.75 -3.90 18.39
C MET A 86 0.77 -4.89 19.04
N SER A 87 0.57 -4.84 20.35
CA SER A 87 -0.40 -5.70 21.05
C SER A 87 -1.86 -5.21 20.93
N VAL A 88 -2.08 -4.00 20.37
CA VAL A 88 -3.42 -3.43 20.18
C VAL A 88 -4.07 -4.03 18.93
N ALA A 89 -5.27 -4.60 19.10
CA ALA A 89 -6.08 -5.08 17.99
C ALA A 89 -6.33 -3.96 16.95
N GLY A 90 -5.92 -4.20 15.70
CA GLY A 90 -6.02 -3.24 14.61
C GLY A 90 -4.70 -2.55 14.24
N VAL A 91 -3.65 -2.67 15.06
CA VAL A 91 -2.30 -2.21 14.71
C VAL A 91 -1.58 -3.32 13.93
N THR A 92 -1.24 -3.03 12.68
CA THR A 92 -0.54 -3.97 11.78
C THR A 92 0.97 -3.80 11.85
N ASP A 93 1.46 -2.60 12.16
CA ASP A 93 2.89 -2.27 12.24
C ASP A 93 3.07 -1.00 13.08
N ALA A 94 4.09 -0.93 13.94
CA ALA A 94 4.39 0.26 14.75
C ALA A 94 5.90 0.47 14.87
N VAL A 95 6.38 1.63 14.43
CA VAL A 95 7.82 1.97 14.41
C VAL A 95 8.02 3.34 15.04
N VAL A 96 8.81 3.38 16.12
CA VAL A 96 9.22 4.63 16.78
C VAL A 96 10.46 5.18 16.07
N VAL A 97 10.37 6.42 15.58
CA VAL A 97 11.48 7.15 14.98
C VAL A 97 11.93 8.21 15.97
N ALA A 98 12.94 7.87 16.78
CA ALA A 98 13.43 8.73 17.85
C ALA A 98 13.93 10.10 17.34
N GLU A 99 14.53 10.13 16.14
CA GLU A 99 15.04 11.35 15.48
C GLU A 99 13.92 12.35 15.16
N GLU A 100 12.71 11.87 14.85
CA GLU A 100 11.56 12.71 14.53
C GLU A 100 10.65 13.01 15.73
N ALA A 101 10.96 12.46 16.91
CA ALA A 101 10.06 12.42 18.05
C ALA A 101 8.63 11.99 17.67
N ALA A 102 8.52 10.98 16.80
CA ALA A 102 7.25 10.53 16.25
C ALA A 102 7.19 9.01 16.12
N ILE A 103 5.98 8.46 16.12
CA ILE A 103 5.70 7.05 15.85
C ILE A 103 4.90 6.91 14.57
N TYR A 104 5.31 5.95 13.74
CA TYR A 104 4.63 5.56 12.51
C TYR A 104 3.88 4.26 12.75
N ILE A 105 2.55 4.32 12.65
CA ILE A 105 1.67 3.18 12.93
C ILE A 105 0.88 2.87 11.66
N LYS A 106 0.94 1.63 11.18
CA LYS A 106 0.00 1.12 10.17
C LYS A 106 -1.16 0.47 10.90
N LEU A 107 -2.35 0.98 10.67
CA LEU A 107 -3.56 0.49 11.31
C LEU A 107 -4.61 0.14 10.27
N ASP A 108 -5.43 -0.86 10.58
CA ASP A 108 -6.63 -1.16 9.83
C ASP A 108 -7.73 -0.20 10.28
N THR A 109 -8.06 0.76 9.42
CA THR A 109 -9.08 1.79 9.69
C THR A 109 -10.50 1.22 9.83
N LYS A 110 -10.71 -0.06 9.49
CA LYS A 110 -11.99 -0.74 9.74
C LYS A 110 -12.14 -1.20 11.19
N LEU A 111 -11.04 -1.35 11.93
CA LEU A 111 -11.03 -1.91 13.29
C LEU A 111 -10.68 -0.89 14.37
N LEU A 112 -9.90 0.14 14.03
CA LEU A 112 -9.39 1.10 15.01
C LEU A 112 -9.47 2.54 14.47
N ASP A 113 -10.12 3.42 15.23
CA ASP A 113 -10.24 4.84 14.89
C ASP A 113 -9.04 5.65 15.40
N ARG A 114 -8.68 6.70 14.64
CA ARG A 114 -7.55 7.58 14.92
C ARG A 114 -7.60 8.19 16.32
N ALA A 115 -8.77 8.61 16.78
CA ALA A 115 -8.94 9.26 18.08
C ALA A 115 -8.62 8.31 19.24
N SER A 116 -8.95 7.01 19.10
CA SER A 116 -8.65 5.99 20.11
C SER A 116 -7.16 5.69 20.20
N LEU A 117 -6.47 5.73 19.05
CA LEU A 117 -5.02 5.53 18.99
C LEU A 117 -4.25 6.71 19.59
N GLU A 118 -4.68 7.96 19.34
CA GLU A 118 -4.05 9.14 19.94
C GLU A 118 -4.08 9.10 21.48
N LYS A 119 -5.19 8.62 22.07
CA LYS A 119 -5.30 8.39 23.52
C LYS A 119 -4.33 7.32 24.04
N LEU A 120 -4.08 6.27 23.25
CA LEU A 120 -3.15 5.19 23.62
C LEU A 120 -1.67 5.59 23.48
N VAL A 121 -1.37 6.49 22.54
CA VAL A 121 -0.02 6.98 22.27
C VAL A 121 0.38 8.11 23.22
N ASN A 122 -0.55 8.99 23.56
CA ASN A 122 -0.31 10.12 24.47
C ASN A 122 -1.41 10.23 25.55
N PRO A 123 -1.46 9.30 26.53
CA PRO A 123 -2.50 9.28 27.56
C PRO A 123 -2.52 10.53 28.45
N ALA A 124 -1.46 11.36 28.44
CA ALA A 124 -1.34 12.58 29.22
C ALA A 124 -1.96 13.84 28.57
N SER A 125 -2.47 13.76 27.33
CA SER A 125 -2.97 14.94 26.61
C SER A 125 -4.23 15.59 27.23
N GLU A 126 -4.99 14.89 28.08
CA GLU A 126 -6.17 15.45 28.77
C GLU A 126 -5.83 16.05 30.15
N ALA A 127 -4.63 15.87 30.70
CA ALA A 127 -4.28 16.34 32.04
C ALA A 127 -3.86 17.83 32.10
N CYS A 128 -3.87 18.55 30.98
CA CYS A 128 -3.45 19.95 30.89
C CYS A 128 -4.48 20.83 30.16
N GLU A 129 -5.78 20.56 30.34
CA GLU A 129 -6.85 21.47 29.93
C GLU A 129 -8.00 21.52 30.96
N ALA A 130 -7.66 21.54 32.25
CA ALA A 130 -8.59 21.81 33.35
C ALA A 130 -8.02 22.85 34.32
#